data_AF-A0A0N8FX05-F1
#
_entry.id   AF-A0A0N8FX05-F1
#
_cell.length_a   1.000
_cell.length_b   1.000
_cell.length_c   1.000
_cell.angle_alpha   90.00
_cell.angle_beta   90.00
_cell.angle_gamma   90.00
#
_symmetry.space_group_name_H-M   'P 1'
#
loop_
_entity.id
_entity.type
_entity.pdbx_description
1 polymer ?
#
loop_
_entity_poly.entity_id
_entity_poly.type
_entity_poly.pdbx_seq_one_letter_code
_entity_poly.pdbx_strand_id
1 'polypeptide(L)' 'MSKLSPKPTDKNPKKSWKDLDSTLQAYFKLPGKSVPITIDIDTYEMTAKELVEEAKKAGYTIDVVDDEVINLS' A
#
# COMPACT_ATOMS: atom_id res chain seq x y z
N MET A 1 -8.33 -10.47 -33.39
CA MET A 1 -7.16 -10.80 -32.53
C MET A 1 -7.05 -9.73 -31.47
N SER A 2 -7.65 -9.93 -30.30
CA SER A 2 -7.51 -8.99 -29.17
C SER A 2 -6.09 -9.11 -28.60
N LYS A 3 -5.38 -7.98 -28.44
CA LYS A 3 -3.99 -7.90 -27.96
C LYS A 3 -3.85 -8.00 -26.44
N LEU A 4 -4.96 -8.03 -25.71
CA LEU A 4 -4.97 -7.97 -24.25
C LEU A 4 -5.72 -9.20 -23.71
N SER A 5 -5.07 -9.87 -22.77
CA SER A 5 -5.64 -10.97 -22.00
C SER A 5 -6.91 -10.51 -21.26
N PRO A 6 -7.88 -11.40 -20.99
CA PRO A 6 -9.05 -11.07 -20.17
C PRO A 6 -8.59 -10.46 -18.85
N LYS A 7 -9.27 -9.40 -18.41
CA LYS A 7 -9.01 -8.70 -17.14
C LYS A 7 -8.85 -9.77 -16.05
N PRO A 8 -7.71 -9.83 -15.32
CA PRO A 8 -7.57 -10.74 -14.20
C PRO A 8 -8.77 -10.52 -13.31
N THR A 9 -9.52 -11.59 -13.06
CA THR A 9 -10.59 -11.53 -12.07
C THR A 9 -9.83 -11.51 -10.75
N ASP A 10 -9.73 -10.33 -10.13
CA ASP A 10 -9.10 -10.14 -8.83
C ASP A 10 -9.78 -11.05 -7.81
N LYS A 11 -9.27 -12.27 -7.73
CA LYS A 11 -9.53 -13.25 -6.66
C LYS A 11 -8.43 -13.17 -5.60
N ASN A 12 -7.56 -12.16 -5.68
CA ASN A 12 -6.59 -11.93 -4.63
C ASN A 12 -7.35 -11.43 -3.40
N PRO A 13 -7.27 -12.14 -2.27
CA PRO A 13 -7.81 -11.61 -1.03
C PRO A 13 -7.14 -10.26 -0.77
N LYS A 14 -7.95 -9.29 -0.37
CA LYS A 14 -7.45 -7.99 0.08
C LYS A 14 -6.42 -8.23 1.19
N LYS A 15 -5.35 -7.45 1.20
CA LYS A 15 -4.25 -7.57 2.15
C LYS A 15 -4.66 -7.03 3.51
N SER A 16 -4.31 -7.76 4.56
CA SER A 16 -4.60 -7.40 5.94
C SER A 16 -3.60 -6.38 6.51
N TRP A 17 -3.88 -5.86 7.70
CA TRP A 17 -2.94 -4.98 8.44
C TRP A 17 -1.58 -5.63 8.67
N LYS A 18 -1.57 -6.95 8.87
CA LYS A 18 -0.33 -7.71 9.07
C LYS A 18 0.52 -7.73 7.80
N ASP A 19 -0.11 -7.82 6.64
CA ASP A 19 0.59 -7.80 5.36
C ASP A 19 1.15 -6.40 5.06
N LEU A 20 0.39 -5.34 5.41
CA LEU A 20 0.87 -3.96 5.35
C LEU A 20 2.11 -3.78 6.23
N ASP A 21 1.99 -4.07 7.53
CA ASP A 21 3.10 -3.90 8.49
C ASP A 21 4.32 -4.72 8.09
N SER A 22 4.13 -5.99 7.69
CA SER A 22 5.24 -6.82 7.21
C SER A 22 5.92 -6.23 5.98
N THR A 23 5.15 -5.64 5.05
CA THR A 23 5.68 -4.97 3.87
C THR A 23 6.45 -3.71 4.24
N LEU A 24 5.89 -2.85 5.11
CA LEU A 24 6.54 -1.62 5.58
C LEU A 24 7.84 -1.95 6.32
N GLN A 25 7.79 -2.85 7.30
CA GLN A 25 8.95 -3.30 8.06
C GLN A 25 10.03 -3.89 7.13
N ALA A 26 9.66 -4.74 6.17
CA ALA A 26 10.62 -5.30 5.23
C ALA A 26 11.23 -4.23 4.32
N TYR A 27 10.45 -3.23 3.90
CA TYR A 27 10.89 -2.18 3.02
C TYR A 27 11.84 -1.19 3.71
N PHE A 28 11.48 -0.71 4.91
CA PHE A 28 12.28 0.25 5.68
C PHE A 28 13.48 -0.38 6.41
N LYS A 29 13.46 -1.69 6.68
CA LYS A 29 14.65 -2.39 7.21
C LYS A 29 15.78 -2.50 6.20
N LEU A 30 15.53 -2.30 4.91
CA LEU A 30 16.56 -2.40 3.87
C LEU A 30 17.45 -1.14 3.88
N PRO A 31 18.74 -1.27 4.23
CA PRO A 31 19.66 -0.12 4.21
C PRO A 31 19.81 0.41 2.78
N GLY A 32 19.57 1.70 2.59
CA GLY A 32 19.74 2.39 1.30
C GLY A 32 18.46 2.72 0.55
N LYS A 33 17.27 2.33 1.05
CA LYS A 33 16.00 2.82 0.51
C LYS A 33 15.56 4.08 1.24
N SER A 34 15.85 5.23 0.65
CA SER A 34 15.27 6.53 1.03
C SER A 34 14.02 6.89 0.21
N VAL A 35 13.51 5.91 -0.56
CA VAL A 35 12.38 6.13 -1.47
C VAL A 35 11.08 5.77 -0.76
N PRO A 36 10.02 6.60 -0.86
CA PRO A 36 8.72 6.27 -0.27
C PRO A 36 8.17 4.96 -0.87
N ILE A 37 7.41 4.23 -0.06
CA ILE A 37 6.66 3.06 -0.53
C ILE A 37 5.26 3.47 -0.97
N THR A 38 4.92 3.15 -2.21
CA THR A 38 3.57 3.36 -2.74
C THR A 38 2.67 2.21 -2.33
N ILE A 39 1.58 2.54 -1.64
CA ILE A 39 0.52 1.63 -1.21
C ILE A 39 -0.75 1.99 -1.98
N ASP A 40 -1.28 0.99 -2.68
CA ASP A 40 -2.62 1.03 -3.26
C ASP A 40 -3.61 0.48 -2.24
N ILE A 41 -4.44 1.37 -1.68
CA ILE A 41 -5.42 1.09 -0.63
C ILE A 41 -6.46 0.10 -1.10
N ASP A 42 -6.79 0.07 -2.39
CA ASP A 42 -7.85 -0.79 -2.90
C ASP A 42 -7.46 -2.28 -2.83
N THR A 43 -6.14 -2.53 -2.76
CA THR A 43 -5.56 -3.85 -2.51
C THR A 43 -5.62 -4.29 -1.04
N TYR A 44 -6.03 -3.42 -0.12
CA TYR A 44 -6.15 -3.70 1.32
C TYR A 44 -7.61 -3.74 1.79
N GLU A 45 -7.85 -4.42 2.91
CA GLU A 45 -9.19 -4.54 3.50
C GLU A 45 -9.62 -3.28 4.26
N MET A 46 -8.64 -2.46 4.65
CA MET A 46 -8.82 -1.19 5.38
C MET A 46 -9.08 -0.02 4.43
N THR A 47 -9.74 1.00 4.95
CA THR A 47 -10.00 2.23 4.18
C THR A 47 -8.78 3.15 4.16
N ALA A 48 -8.75 4.05 3.17
CA ALA A 48 -7.71 5.08 3.03
C ALA A 48 -7.53 5.87 4.33
N LYS A 49 -8.65 6.25 4.97
CA LYS A 49 -8.65 7.02 6.22
C LYS A 49 -8.01 6.25 7.37
N GLU A 50 -8.38 4.99 7.56
CA GLU A 50 -7.82 4.17 8.64
C GLU A 50 -6.31 3.96 8.44
N LEU A 51 -5.89 3.71 7.20
CA LEU A 51 -4.47 3.58 6.86
C LEU A 51 -3.71 4.87 7.18
N VAL A 52 -4.25 6.02 6.76
CA VAL A 52 -3.63 7.33 7.00
C VAL A 52 -3.52 7.65 8.50
N GLU A 53 -4.55 7.33 9.28
CA GLU A 53 -4.54 7.56 10.73
C GLU A 53 -3.52 6.68 11.45
N GLU A 54 -3.48 5.39 11.15
CA GLU A 54 -2.52 4.47 11.78
C GLU A 54 -1.08 4.74 11.33
N ALA A 55 -0.88 5.04 10.04
CA ALA A 55 0.44 5.42 9.53
C ALA A 55 0.97 6.69 10.21
N LYS A 56 0.11 7.70 10.44
CA LYS A 56 0.48 8.90 11.21
C LYS A 56 0.83 8.58 12.66
N LYS A 57 0.06 7.71 13.33
CA LYS A 57 0.35 7.29 14.70
C LYS A 57 1.67 6.54 14.81
N ALA A 58 2.00 5.74 13.80
CA ALA A 58 3.27 5.01 13.70
C ALA A 58 4.46 5.93 13.34
N GLY A 59 4.21 7.19 12.97
CA GLY A 59 5.24 8.18 12.66
C GLY A 59 5.68 8.21 11.20
N TYR A 60 4.92 7.59 10.29
CA TYR A 60 5.18 7.67 8.85
C TYR A 60 4.71 8.99 8.26
N THR A 61 5.46 9.48 7.28
CA THR A 61 5.05 10.61 6.45
C THR A 61 4.20 10.09 5.31
N ILE A 62 3.00 10.64 5.14
CA ILE A 62 2.04 10.20 4.12
C ILE A 62 1.86 11.29 3.08
N ASP A 63 2.13 10.94 1.84
CA ASP A 63 1.82 11.75 0.66
C ASP A 63 0.71 11.08 -0.13
N VAL A 64 -0.47 11.69 -0.15
CA VAL A 64 -1.62 11.20 -0.93
C VAL A 64 -1.40 11.57 -2.39
N VAL A 65 -1.23 10.57 -3.25
CA VAL A 65 -1.04 10.74 -4.70
C VAL A 65 -2.38 10.72 -5.42
N ASP A 66 -3.29 9.86 -4.96
CA ASP A 66 -4.65 9.69 -5.45
C ASP A 66 -5.57 9.27 -4.29
N ASP A 67 -6.88 9.29 -4.47
CA ASP A 67 -7.86 8.90 -3.43
C ASP A 67 -7.63 7.47 -2.88
N GLU A 68 -7.04 6.60 -3.70
CA GLU A 68 -6.74 5.20 -3.38
C GLU A 68 -5.23 4.89 -3.35
N VAL A 69 -4.36 5.86 -3.64
CA VAL A 69 -2.90 5.63 -3.73
C VAL A 69 -2.16 6.61 -2.83
N ILE A 70 -1.38 6.06 -1.89
CA ILE A 70 -0.59 6.85 -0.94
C ILE A 70 0.88 6.41 -0.95
N ASN A 71 1.76 7.36 -0.68
CA ASN A 71 3.18 7.13 -0.47
C ASN A 71 3.50 7.26 1.01
N LEU A 72 4.22 6.29 1.56
CA LEU A 72 4.69 6.28 2.94
C LEU A 72 6.21 6.41 2.98
N SER A 73 6.74 7.30 3.82
CA SER A 73 8.19 7.45 4.06
C SER A 73 8.54 7.60 5.53
#